data_AF-A0A2D3NEW2-F1
#
_entry.id   AF-A0A2D3NEW2-F1
#
_cell.length_a   1.000
_cell.length_b   1.000
_cell.length_c   1.000
_cell.angle_alpha   90.00
_cell.angle_beta   90.00
_cell.angle_gamma   90.00
#
_symmetry.space_group_name_H-M   'P 1'
#
loop_
_entity.id
_entity.type
_entity.pdbx_description
1 polymer ?
#
loop_
_entity_poly.entity_id
_entity_poly.type
_entity_poly.pdbx_seq_one_letter_code
_entity_poly.pdbx_strand_id
1 'polypeptide(L)'
;MKKTCWVYIVKNEQDEIIIGFSLEMDKKFIEISTRKGKLSYLRPFEEPFDGLAHKHLLDSLSKDTINHLVQRNREQTETYKEVFRKT
;
A
#
# COMPACT_ATOMS: atom_id res chain seq x y z
N MET A 1 -8.05 17.34 11.70
CA MET A 1 -7.91 15.90 11.42
C MET A 1 -6.54 15.67 10.82
N LYS A 2 -5.64 14.93 11.50
CA LYS A 2 -4.35 14.56 10.91
C LYS A 2 -4.63 13.84 9.59
N LYS A 3 -4.14 14.36 8.46
CA LYS A 3 -4.29 13.70 7.16
C LYS A 3 -3.32 12.52 7.16
N THR A 4 -3.81 11.34 7.52
CA THR A 4 -3.01 10.12 7.47
C THR A 4 -2.65 9.84 6.01
N CYS A 5 -1.36 9.81 5.74
CA CYS A 5 -0.82 9.47 4.44
C CYS A 5 -0.70 7.95 4.35
N TRP A 6 -0.88 7.39 3.17
CA TRP A 6 -0.83 5.95 2.99
C TRP A 6 0.12 5.57 1.87
N VAL A 7 0.99 4.61 2.17
CA VAL A 7 1.83 3.95 1.17
C VAL A 7 1.27 2.57 0.93
N TYR A 8 1.19 2.18 -0.33
CA TYR A 8 0.62 0.90 -0.71
C TYR A 8 1.37 0.25 -1.84
N ILE A 9 1.25 -1.07 -1.90
CA ILE A 9 1.79 -1.88 -3.00
C ILE A 9 0.67 -2.71 -3.59
N VAL A 10 0.47 -2.55 -4.88
CA VAL A 10 -0.45 -3.36 -5.67
C VAL A 10 0.37 -4.33 -6.51
N LYS A 11 -0.07 -5.59 -6.52
CA LYS A 11 0.41 -6.58 -7.48
C LYS A 11 -0.67 -6.83 -8.51
N ASN A 12 -0.31 -6.77 -9.79
CA ASN A 12 -1.19 -7.25 -10.86
C ASN A 12 -1.04 -8.77 -11.06
N GLU A 13 -1.81 -9.33 -11.99
CA GLU A 13 -1.76 -10.76 -12.32
C GLU A 13 -0.42 -11.20 -12.95
N GLN A 14 0.39 -10.24 -13.42
CA GLN A 14 1.72 -10.46 -14.01
C GLN A 14 2.86 -10.31 -12.98
N ASP A 15 2.53 -10.24 -11.68
CA ASP A 15 3.46 -9.98 -10.57
C ASP A 15 4.25 -8.65 -10.74
N GLU A 16 3.71 -7.70 -11.50
CA GLU A 16 4.23 -6.35 -11.51
C GLU A 16 3.82 -5.64 -10.22
N ILE A 17 4.82 -5.02 -9.61
CA ILE A 17 4.72 -4.34 -8.33
C ILE A 17 4.55 -2.86 -8.62
N ILE A 18 3.40 -2.31 -8.22
CA ILE A 18 3.09 -0.89 -8.34
C ILE A 18 3.09 -0.31 -6.93
N ILE A 19 4.04 0.58 -6.66
CA ILE A 19 4.16 1.28 -5.36
C ILE A 19 3.51 2.65 -5.49
N GLY A 20 2.52 2.92 -4.65
CA GLY A 20 1.77 4.15 -4.64
C GLY A 20 1.81 4.87 -3.30
N PHE A 21 1.56 6.17 -3.36
CA PHE A 21 1.34 7.04 -2.20
C PHE A 21 -0.01 7.74 -2.41
N SER A 22 -0.87 7.73 -1.40
CA SER A 22 -2.17 8.43 -1.44
C SER A 22 -2.52 9.03 -0.09
N LEU A 23 -3.15 10.20 -0.12
CA LEU A 23 -3.79 10.83 1.04
C LEU A 23 -5.25 10.37 1.20
N GLU A 24 -5.85 9.87 0.12
CA GLU A 24 -7.24 9.40 0.05
C GLU A 24 -7.23 7.92 -0.30
N MET A 25 -6.97 7.07 0.70
CA MET A 25 -6.87 5.64 0.48
C MET A 25 -8.22 5.00 0.14
N ASP A 26 -9.34 5.49 0.70
CA ASP A 26 -10.68 4.93 0.44
C ASP A 26 -11.03 4.93 -1.05
N LYS A 27 -10.84 6.08 -1.73
CA LYS A 27 -11.07 6.22 -3.17
C LYS A 27 -10.12 5.32 -3.98
N LYS A 28 -8.84 5.28 -3.58
CA LYS A 28 -7.84 4.44 -4.26
C LYS A 28 -8.10 2.95 -4.05
N PHE A 29 -8.57 2.54 -2.88
CA PHE A 29 -8.89 1.15 -2.59
C PHE A 29 -10.00 0.63 -3.50
N ILE A 30 -11.05 1.44 -3.71
CA ILE A 30 -12.13 1.14 -4.67
C ILE A 30 -11.55 1.03 -6.08
N GLU A 31 -10.76 2.02 -6.53
CA GLU A 31 -10.14 2.02 -7.87
C GLU A 31 -9.26 0.78 -8.12
N ILE A 32 -8.42 0.41 -7.13
CA ILE A 32 -7.54 -0.76 -7.19
C ILE A 32 -8.36 -2.05 -7.27
N SER A 33 -9.41 -2.15 -6.45
CA SER A 33 -10.32 -3.29 -6.44
C SER A 33 -11.05 -3.45 -7.78
N THR A 34 -11.48 -2.34 -8.39
CA THR A 34 -12.13 -2.35 -9.72
C THR A 34 -11.16 -2.76 -10.83
N ARG A 35 -9.88 -2.36 -10.76
CA ARG A 35 -8.85 -2.68 -11.77
C ARG A 35 -8.24 -4.09 -11.63
N LYS A 36 -8.84 -4.98 -10.83
CA LYS A 36 -8.29 -6.31 -10.48
C LYS A 36 -6.89 -6.29 -9.86
N GLY A 37 -6.45 -5.14 -9.34
CA GLY A 37 -5.17 -5.04 -8.64
C GLY A 37 -5.29 -5.67 -7.26
N LYS A 38 -4.38 -6.58 -6.90
CA LYS A 38 -4.32 -7.12 -5.54
C LYS A 38 -3.49 -6.21 -4.66
N LEU A 39 -4.16 -5.42 -3.82
CA LEU A 39 -3.47 -4.67 -2.76
C LEU A 39 -2.75 -5.68 -1.86
N SER A 40 -1.43 -5.65 -1.88
CA SER A 40 -0.57 -6.64 -1.21
C SER A 40 0.12 -6.07 0.02
N TYR A 41 0.33 -4.76 0.07
CA TYR A 41 0.87 -4.05 1.22
C TYR A 41 0.13 -2.74 1.44
N LEU A 42 -0.07 -2.38 2.69
CA LEU A 42 -0.69 -1.10 3.06
C LEU A 42 -0.12 -0.63 4.40
N ARG A 43 0.33 0.63 4.45
CA ARG A 43 0.85 1.23 5.69
C ARG A 43 0.45 2.70 5.83
N PRO A 44 -0.12 3.10 6.98
CA PRO A 44 -0.38 4.49 7.31
C PRO A 44 0.88 5.21 7.82
N PHE A 45 0.94 6.50 7.56
CA PHE A 45 1.97 7.44 8.02
C PHE A 45 1.29 8.71 8.50
N GLU A 46 1.74 9.24 9.64
CA GLU A 46 1.23 10.52 10.15
C GLU A 46 1.81 11.70 9.37
N GLU A 47 3.08 11.58 8.93
CA GLU A 47 3.77 12.62 8.18
C GLU A 47 3.88 12.26 6.68
N PRO A 48 3.52 13.20 5.77
CA PRO A 48 3.65 12.98 4.33
C PRO A 48 5.08 12.69 3.90
N PHE A 49 6.05 13.34 4.56
CA PHE A 49 7.47 13.15 4.28
C PHE A 49 7.91 11.71 4.53
N ASP A 50 7.52 11.13 5.67
CA ASP A 50 7.82 9.73 5.99
C ASP A 50 7.21 8.77 5.01
N GLY A 51 5.95 9.02 4.60
CA GLY A 51 5.30 8.21 3.58
C GLY A 51 6.02 8.29 2.23
N LEU A 52 6.46 9.48 1.81
CA LEU A 52 7.19 9.66 0.57
C LEU A 52 8.59 9.02 0.63
N ALA A 53 9.30 9.18 1.73
CA ALA A 53 10.59 8.53 1.97
C ALA A 53 10.44 7.00 1.93
N HIS A 54 9.42 6.47 2.59
CA HIS A 54 9.13 5.04 2.56
C HIS A 54 8.82 4.54 1.15
N LYS A 55 8.00 5.29 0.38
CA LYS A 55 7.74 4.99 -1.04
C LYS A 55 9.05 4.94 -1.84
N HIS A 56 9.93 5.93 -1.66
CA HIS A 56 11.21 5.98 -2.36
C HIS A 56 12.15 4.82 -2.01
N LEU A 57 12.15 4.41 -0.75
CA LEU A 57 12.89 3.23 -0.30
C LEU A 57 12.35 1.98 -1.02
N LEU A 58 11.04 1.77 -1.01
CA LEU A 58 10.41 0.64 -1.70
C LEU A 58 10.73 0.63 -3.20
N ASP A 59 10.75 1.79 -3.85
CA ASP A 59 11.07 1.92 -5.28
C ASP A 59 12.52 1.51 -5.59
N SER A 60 13.43 1.71 -4.62
CA SER A 60 14.84 1.31 -4.71
C SER A 60 15.06 -0.17 -4.36
N LEU A 61 14.07 -0.86 -3.79
CA LEU A 61 14.19 -2.26 -3.41
C LEU A 61 13.96 -3.19 -4.60
N SER A 62 14.63 -4.33 -4.56
CA SER A 62 14.37 -5.41 -5.51
C SER A 62 12.99 -6.03 -5.26
N LYS A 63 12.37 -6.57 -6.32
CA LYS A 63 11.07 -7.27 -6.25
C LYS A 63 11.05 -8.34 -5.14
N ASP A 64 12.15 -9.06 -4.97
CA ASP A 64 12.30 -10.12 -3.96
C ASP A 64 12.21 -9.57 -2.53
N THR A 65 12.89 -8.45 -2.25
CA THR A 65 12.82 -7.76 -0.96
C THR A 65 11.42 -7.20 -0.70
N ILE A 66 10.77 -6.65 -1.73
CA ILE A 66 9.38 -6.19 -1.62
C ILE A 66 8.45 -7.37 -1.29
N ASN A 67 8.63 -8.52 -1.93
CA ASN A 67 7.85 -9.73 -1.66
C ASN A 67 8.02 -10.21 -0.22
N HIS A 68 9.26 -10.22 0.29
CA HIS A 68 9.54 -10.52 1.68
C HIS A 68 8.87 -9.53 2.64
N LEU A 69 8.90 -8.23 2.32
CA LEU A 69 8.27 -7.18 3.13
C LEU A 69 6.74 -7.30 3.14
N VAL A 70 6.14 -7.56 1.98
CA VAL A 70 4.70 -7.87 1.81
C VAL A 70 4.31 -9.07 2.67
N GLN A 71 5.10 -10.15 2.62
CA GLN A 71 4.81 -11.37 3.37
C GLN A 71 4.92 -11.14 4.88
N ARG A 72 5.95 -10.41 5.33
CA ARG A 72 6.16 -10.07 6.74
C ARG A 72 5.07 -9.18 7.30
N ASN A 73 4.56 -8.25 6.50
CA ASN A 73 3.53 -7.28 6.92
C ASN A 73 2.12 -7.68 6.50
N ARG A 74 1.90 -8.95 6.13
CA ARG A 74 0.60 -9.44 5.65
C ARG A 74 -0.51 -9.26 6.68
N GLU A 75 -0.28 -9.63 7.93
CA GLU A 75 -1.29 -9.51 9.00
C GLU A 75 -1.71 -8.05 9.23
N GLN A 76 -0.73 -7.14 9.36
CA GLN A 76 -0.99 -5.71 9.50
C GLN A 76 -1.76 -5.15 8.30
N THR A 77 -1.35 -5.55 7.09
CA THR A 77 -2.01 -5.12 5.85
C THR A 77 -3.47 -5.56 5.81
N GLU A 78 -3.78 -6.79 6.23
CA GLU A 78 -5.17 -7.26 6.30
C GLU A 78 -5.98 -6.46 7.33
N THR A 79 -5.43 -6.19 8.52
CA THR A 79 -6.09 -5.32 9.52
C THR A 79 -6.41 -3.95 8.95
N TYR A 80 -5.48 -3.33 8.21
CA TYR A 80 -5.73 -2.03 7.60
C TYR A 80 -6.78 -2.11 6.49
N LYS A 81 -6.79 -3.17 5.67
CA LYS A 81 -7.83 -3.38 4.65
C LYS A 81 -9.23 -3.51 5.24
N GLU A 82 -9.37 -4.14 6.41
CA GLU A 82 -10.66 -4.25 7.09
C GLU A 82 -11.26 -2.89 7.45
N VAL A 83 -10.42 -1.89 7.77
CA VAL A 83 -10.86 -0.51 8.00
C VAL A 83 -11.56 0.06 6.76
N PHE A 84 -11.00 -0.19 5.58
CA PHE A 84 -11.56 0.30 4.30
C PHE A 84 -12.75 -0.52 3.79
N ARG A 85 -12.93 -1.77 4.25
CA ARG A 85 -14.10 -2.59 3.89
C ARG A 85 -15.36 -2.25 4.68
N LYS A 86 -15.23 -1.64 5.86
CA LYS A 86 -16.35 -1.34 6.76
C LYS A 86 -16.97 0.05 6.54
N THR A 87 -16.41 0.85 5.63
CA THR A 87 -16.91 2.18 5.26
C THR A 87 -17.72 2.12 3.98
#